data_AF-A0A2N2JEW2-F1
#
_entry.id   AF-A0A2N2JEW2-F1
#
_cell.length_a   1.000
_cell.length_b   1.000
_cell.length_c   1.000
_cell.angle_alpha   90.00
_cell.angle_beta   90.00
_cell.angle_gamma   90.00
#
_symmetry.space_group_name_H-M   'P 1'
#
loop_
_entity.id
_entity.type
_entity.pdbx_description
1 polymer ?
#
loop_
_entity_poly.entity_id
_entity_poly.type
_entity_poly.pdbx_seq_one_letter_code
_entity_poly.pdbx_strand_id
1 'polypeptide(L)'
;MRQRRRLVRRAVEPRPLRVELRSPGRRGRSLVLTTPRRVISPQGSTPTRSAASQTVNIVRASERNPVPVQFLPDEADDAVHHRRRSNGLSEEARMDRERLVNAVLAPADAAMGWVVDGLARAGILERASSVIMSGMKAALRTQFSLQNGLVIEGAENVPREGGVILASNHQSWLDVQVLGASAPRRVHFLAKQELGEWPGLRHLIRLSESVLVQRGGDDEALERIAEALRRGWAVGIYPEGTIPGEENIPRSAVEPATGLLRGKSGVARLALASGVPIIPVGVSGTGRALPPETYPRLEVLRPPRNTPIRIRFGRPITMDDYLGRTHDHALVRELTDRLMRDVSALVDHRANYIPIQVPVTPPPAFGRVGVLLLHGFSSHTDTVSGLVPHLDAAQIPYEMPWLRGHGTHWSDLRGVTARDWYTDAERALVTLAGRVDRVVVVGLSMGGLVGLELAMRHPELVAGLCTVGAALRFADPLSGLTPLLERVAGSWPSPNAFNDPALATNSRNYTRFPTDAFAELWRYAKHIEGRLGEVHVPIRVLQSKKDHVVAPVAGNMIYEKVSSLHREITWYEASGHEMLQDLEADRVMGDVMDFVARFRRGGPKAVADARESGVA
;
A
#
# COMPACT_ATOMS: atom_id res chain seq x y z
N MET A 1 -29.03 -20.22 50.86
CA MET A 1 -29.14 -21.67 50.54
C MET A 1 -28.43 -21.89 49.20
N ARG A 2 -27.20 -22.45 49.19
CA ARG A 2 -26.87 -23.88 48.94
C ARG A 2 -27.33 -24.32 47.53
N GLN A 3 -26.54 -24.78 46.55
CA GLN A 3 -25.23 -25.49 46.47
C GLN A 3 -24.60 -25.23 45.07
N ARG A 4 -23.33 -24.84 44.97
CA ARG A 4 -22.15 -25.67 44.61
C ARG A 4 -22.39 -26.83 43.60
N ARG A 5 -21.74 -26.76 42.42
CA ARG A 5 -20.97 -27.88 41.83
C ARG A 5 -19.76 -27.36 41.02
N ARG A 6 -18.59 -27.90 41.36
CA ARG A 6 -17.28 -27.75 40.73
C ARG A 6 -17.16 -28.71 39.54
N LEU A 7 -16.44 -28.32 38.49
CA LEU A 7 -15.76 -29.21 37.52
C LEU A 7 -14.52 -28.44 37.02
N VAL A 8 -13.38 -28.60 37.71
CA VAL A 8 -12.24 -29.45 37.36
C VAL A 8 -11.56 -29.02 36.05
N ARG A 9 -10.46 -28.28 36.21
CA ARG A 9 -9.39 -28.05 35.23
C ARG A 9 -8.78 -29.41 34.84
N ARG A 10 -8.69 -29.70 33.54
CA ARG A 10 -7.70 -30.64 32.99
C ARG A 10 -6.70 -29.83 32.17
N ALA A 11 -5.51 -29.66 32.73
CA ALA A 11 -4.33 -29.26 31.99
C ALA A 11 -3.92 -30.43 31.09
N VAL A 12 -3.75 -30.17 29.80
CA VAL A 12 -3.17 -31.10 28.84
C VAL A 12 -1.71 -30.70 28.71
N GLU A 13 -0.80 -31.49 29.28
CA GLU A 13 0.63 -31.39 29.02
C GLU A 13 0.93 -31.90 27.59
N PRO A 14 1.76 -31.20 26.80
CA PRO A 14 2.21 -31.71 25.51
C PRO A 14 3.33 -32.76 25.72
N ARG A 15 3.10 -33.98 25.23
CA ARG A 15 4.14 -35.02 25.09
C ARG A 15 5.19 -34.59 24.05
N PRO A 16 6.49 -34.79 24.29
CA PRO A 16 7.50 -34.58 23.27
C PRO A 16 7.48 -35.72 22.23
N LEU A 17 7.34 -35.35 20.96
CA LEU A 17 7.54 -36.22 19.81
C LEU A 17 9.05 -36.49 19.64
N ARG A 18 9.48 -37.73 19.89
CA ARG A 18 10.77 -38.26 19.42
C ARG A 18 10.63 -38.60 17.94
N VAL A 19 11.34 -37.88 17.08
CA VAL A 19 11.57 -38.28 15.69
C VAL A 19 12.93 -38.98 15.62
N GLU A 20 12.91 -40.29 15.46
CA GLU A 20 14.09 -41.08 15.08
C GLU A 20 14.38 -40.86 13.59
N LEU A 21 15.48 -40.17 13.28
CA LEU A 21 16.04 -40.13 11.93
C LEU A 21 16.87 -41.40 11.71
N ARG A 22 16.33 -42.36 10.97
CA ARG A 22 17.10 -43.45 10.37
C ARG A 22 17.86 -42.92 9.14
N SER A 23 19.18 -42.93 9.20
CA SER A 23 20.04 -42.80 8.01
C SER A 23 20.54 -44.18 7.57
N PRO A 24 20.45 -44.56 6.28
CA PRO A 24 21.23 -45.67 5.74
C PRO A 24 22.64 -45.19 5.35
N GLY A 25 23.65 -45.99 5.70
CA GLY A 25 25.04 -45.85 5.23
C GLY A 25 25.18 -46.00 3.70
N ARG A 26 26.37 -45.91 3.11
CA ARG A 26 27.68 -46.34 3.61
C ARG A 26 28.79 -45.94 2.61
N ARG A 27 30.04 -45.82 3.11
CA ARG A 27 31.38 -45.85 2.44
C ARG A 27 31.83 -44.57 1.71
N GLY A 28 33.04 -44.03 1.91
CA GLY A 28 34.17 -44.41 2.76
C GLY A 28 35.47 -43.86 2.15
N ARG A 29 36.30 -43.16 2.92
CA ARG A 29 37.79 -43.20 2.90
C ARG A 29 38.36 -42.15 3.84
N SER A 30 39.20 -42.65 4.74
CA SER A 30 39.95 -41.95 5.76
C SER A 30 41.10 -41.15 5.16
N LEU A 31 41.39 -39.97 5.70
CA LEU A 31 42.76 -39.46 5.79
C LEU A 31 42.89 -38.61 7.05
N VAL A 32 43.70 -39.13 7.97
CA VAL A 32 44.18 -38.47 9.18
C VAL A 32 45.41 -37.67 8.79
N LEU A 33 45.47 -36.38 9.15
CA LEU A 33 46.73 -35.68 9.37
C LEU A 33 46.56 -34.67 10.51
N THR A 34 47.54 -34.73 11.40
CA THR A 34 47.61 -34.18 12.75
C THR A 34 48.02 -32.70 12.80
N THR A 35 47.61 -32.04 13.89
CA THR A 35 47.89 -30.66 14.33
C THR A 35 49.40 -30.34 14.51
N PRO A 36 49.81 -29.06 14.73
CA PRO A 36 49.76 -28.48 16.08
C PRO A 36 49.35 -27.01 16.20
N ARG A 37 48.79 -26.70 17.38
CA ARG A 37 48.58 -25.39 18.02
C ARG A 37 49.85 -24.54 18.09
N ARG A 38 49.68 -23.21 18.15
CA ARG A 38 50.50 -22.36 19.03
C ARG A 38 49.66 -21.29 19.74
N VAL A 39 49.86 -21.28 21.06
CA VAL A 39 49.39 -20.33 22.09
C VAL A 39 50.56 -19.39 22.37
N ILE A 40 50.32 -18.07 22.48
CA ILE A 40 51.12 -17.16 23.33
C ILE A 40 50.18 -16.05 23.85
N SER A 41 50.18 -15.84 25.17
CA SER A 41 49.54 -14.73 25.91
C SER A 41 50.65 -13.79 26.51
N PRO A 42 50.37 -12.81 27.40
CA PRO A 42 50.64 -11.37 27.14
C PRO A 42 51.70 -10.73 28.07
N GLN A 43 52.20 -9.55 27.69
CA GLN A 43 52.85 -8.52 28.55
C GLN A 43 52.56 -7.16 27.88
N GLY A 44 52.21 -6.03 28.51
CA GLY A 44 52.32 -5.57 29.89
C GLY A 44 53.15 -4.27 29.89
N SER A 45 52.53 -3.09 30.04
CA SER A 45 53.07 -1.92 30.78
C SER A 45 52.28 -0.63 30.49
N THR A 46 51.71 -0.06 31.56
CA THR A 46 51.38 1.37 31.75
C THR A 46 52.66 2.22 31.82
N PRO A 47 52.54 3.56 31.68
CA PRO A 47 52.65 4.36 32.89
C PRO A 47 51.62 5.50 33.01
N THR A 48 51.45 5.89 34.28
CA THR A 48 50.57 6.90 34.89
C THR A 48 51.14 8.32 34.90
N ARG A 49 50.25 9.28 35.27
CA ARG A 49 50.42 10.67 35.77
C ARG A 49 50.23 11.74 34.68
N SER A 50 49.61 12.90 34.91
CA SER A 50 48.98 13.56 36.07
C SER A 50 48.25 14.81 35.53
N ALA A 51 47.25 15.28 36.29
CA ALA A 51 46.41 16.45 36.04
C ALA A 51 47.15 17.76 35.69
N ALA A 52 46.53 18.56 34.81
CA ALA A 52 46.59 20.01 34.84
C ALA A 52 45.34 20.61 34.18
N SER A 53 44.62 21.40 34.96
CA SER A 53 43.54 22.30 34.58
C SER A 53 44.03 23.34 33.57
N GLN A 54 43.37 23.48 32.42
CA GLN A 54 43.43 24.70 31.61
C GLN A 54 42.05 25.06 31.06
N THR A 55 41.42 25.98 31.77
CA THR A 55 40.38 26.88 31.29
C THR A 55 40.99 27.83 30.26
N VAL A 56 40.64 27.74 28.98
CA VAL A 56 40.87 28.86 28.02
C VAL A 56 39.79 28.89 26.93
N ASN A 57 39.00 29.96 27.02
CA ASN A 57 38.38 30.80 26.00
C ASN A 57 37.50 30.21 24.89
N ILE A 58 36.20 30.52 25.08
CA ILE A 58 35.22 30.80 24.04
C ILE A 58 35.83 31.80 23.05
N VAL A 59 36.16 31.33 21.85
CA VAL A 59 36.42 32.20 20.70
C VAL A 59 35.12 32.30 19.91
N ARG A 60 34.60 33.53 19.84
CA ARG A 60 33.54 33.93 18.89
C ARG A 60 33.98 33.54 17.48
N ALA A 61 33.31 32.56 16.87
CA ALA A 61 33.40 32.34 15.45
C ALA A 61 32.67 33.48 14.74
N SER A 62 33.48 34.30 14.08
CA SER A 62 33.10 35.44 13.25
C SER A 62 32.16 35.04 12.12
N GLU A 63 31.24 35.95 11.82
CA GLU A 63 30.47 36.07 10.59
C GLU A 63 31.27 35.60 9.37
N ARG A 64 30.82 34.51 8.74
CA ARG A 64 31.21 34.15 7.39
C ARG A 64 30.00 34.32 6.49
N ASN A 65 30.20 35.11 5.43
CA ASN A 65 29.26 35.35 4.35
C ASN A 65 28.61 34.03 3.88
N PRO A 66 27.27 33.98 3.69
CA PRO A 66 26.64 32.82 3.07
C PRO A 66 27.12 32.71 1.61
N VAL A 67 27.65 31.54 1.26
CA VAL A 67 27.84 31.15 -0.14
C VAL A 67 26.45 31.00 -0.75
N PRO A 68 26.12 31.65 -1.88
CA PRO A 68 24.84 31.44 -2.53
C PRO A 68 24.72 29.96 -2.94
N VAL A 69 23.74 29.27 -2.37
CA VAL A 69 23.48 27.85 -2.64
C VAL A 69 22.67 27.79 -3.93
N GLN A 70 23.30 27.39 -5.03
CA GLN A 70 22.57 27.01 -6.24
C GLN A 70 21.92 25.64 -6.01
N PHE A 71 20.60 25.61 -6.01
CA PHE A 71 19.82 24.38 -6.05
C PHE A 71 20.03 23.73 -7.42
N LEU A 72 20.72 22.58 -7.45
CA LEU A 72 20.82 21.78 -8.66
C LEU A 72 19.44 21.16 -8.97
N PRO A 73 18.95 21.25 -10.22
CA PRO A 73 17.71 20.61 -10.63
C PRO A 73 17.84 19.09 -10.60
N ASP A 74 16.77 18.38 -10.26
CA ASP A 74 16.68 16.91 -10.30
C ASP A 74 16.54 16.45 -11.77
N GLU A 75 17.65 16.35 -12.51
CA GLU A 75 17.66 15.73 -13.85
C GLU A 75 17.85 14.20 -13.74
N ALA A 76 16.87 13.50 -13.18
CA ALA A 76 16.71 12.04 -13.32
C ALA A 76 15.39 11.53 -12.69
N ASP A 77 14.24 12.07 -13.08
CA ASP A 77 12.93 11.42 -12.78
C ASP A 77 11.84 11.67 -13.86
N ASP A 78 12.19 12.29 -15.00
CA ASP A 78 11.23 12.69 -16.05
C ASP A 78 10.73 11.54 -16.97
N ALA A 79 11.10 10.28 -16.68
CA ALA A 79 10.64 9.13 -17.48
C ALA A 79 9.25 8.59 -17.08
N VAL A 80 8.52 9.22 -16.15
CA VAL A 80 7.15 8.80 -15.73
C VAL A 80 6.15 9.97 -15.78
N HIS A 81 6.34 10.92 -16.69
CA HIS A 81 5.37 12.00 -16.93
C HIS A 81 4.70 11.86 -18.31
N HIS A 82 3.88 10.81 -18.47
CA HIS A 82 2.87 10.78 -19.50
C HIS A 82 1.61 11.57 -19.08
N ARG A 83 1.23 12.50 -19.97
CA ARG A 83 0.08 13.42 -19.95
C ARG A 83 -1.13 12.89 -19.18
N ARG A 84 -1.42 13.51 -18.03
CA ARG A 84 -2.73 13.41 -17.36
C ARG A 84 -3.73 14.34 -18.05
N ARG A 85 -4.66 13.77 -18.81
CA ARG A 85 -5.97 14.41 -19.00
C ARG A 85 -6.76 14.24 -17.71
N SER A 86 -7.36 15.33 -17.25
CA SER A 86 -8.11 15.47 -16.01
C SER A 86 -9.30 14.49 -15.91
N ASN A 87 -9.59 14.13 -14.66
CA ASN A 87 -10.52 13.11 -14.16
C ASN A 87 -11.96 13.21 -14.68
N GLY A 88 -12.59 12.06 -14.91
CA GLY A 88 -14.02 11.91 -15.22
C GLY A 88 -14.91 11.59 -14.01
N LEU A 89 -15.04 12.53 -13.08
CA LEU A 89 -16.39 12.91 -12.64
C LEU A 89 -16.84 13.95 -13.69
N SER A 90 -18.13 14.07 -14.03
CA SER A 90 -18.51 15.32 -14.70
C SER A 90 -18.05 16.45 -13.77
N GLU A 91 -17.37 17.46 -14.34
CA GLU A 91 -16.97 18.67 -13.59
C GLU A 91 -18.13 19.16 -12.71
N GLU A 92 -19.36 19.04 -13.22
CA GLU A 92 -20.62 19.27 -12.51
C GLU A 92 -20.81 18.41 -11.24
N ALA A 93 -20.66 17.10 -11.29
CA ALA A 93 -20.86 16.23 -10.12
C ALA A 93 -19.78 16.45 -9.03
N ARG A 94 -18.56 16.80 -9.43
CA ARG A 94 -17.48 17.17 -8.51
C ARG A 94 -17.75 18.55 -7.88
N MET A 95 -18.16 19.52 -8.70
CA MET A 95 -18.54 20.86 -8.27
C MET A 95 -19.76 20.85 -7.34
N ASP A 96 -20.81 20.09 -7.64
CA ASP A 96 -22.03 20.05 -6.81
C ASP A 96 -21.77 19.47 -5.42
N ARG A 97 -20.86 18.49 -5.32
CA ARG A 97 -20.48 17.89 -4.05
C ARG A 97 -19.60 18.80 -3.21
N GLU A 98 -18.61 19.46 -3.81
CA GLU A 98 -17.78 20.46 -3.13
C GLU A 98 -18.61 21.66 -2.67
N ARG A 99 -19.59 22.10 -3.49
CA ARG A 99 -20.57 23.12 -3.12
C ARG A 99 -21.40 22.72 -1.90
N LEU A 100 -21.89 21.48 -1.85
CA LEU A 100 -22.70 20.98 -0.72
C LEU A 100 -21.89 20.96 0.58
N VAL A 101 -20.67 20.42 0.57
CA VAL A 101 -19.80 20.38 1.76
C VAL A 101 -19.44 21.80 2.21
N ASN A 102 -19.09 22.68 1.28
CA ASN A 102 -18.77 24.07 1.59
C ASN A 102 -19.98 24.82 2.17
N ALA A 103 -21.19 24.59 1.66
CA ALA A 103 -22.41 25.22 2.18
C ALA A 103 -22.74 24.77 3.60
N VAL A 104 -22.54 23.49 3.94
CA VAL A 104 -22.77 22.96 5.29
C VAL A 104 -21.76 23.51 6.30
N LEU A 105 -20.50 23.68 5.89
CA LEU A 105 -19.42 24.13 6.78
C LEU A 105 -19.27 25.66 6.85
N ALA A 106 -19.85 26.41 5.91
CA ALA A 106 -19.69 27.86 5.78
C ALA A 106 -19.98 28.66 7.06
N PRO A 107 -21.04 28.38 7.86
CA PRO A 107 -21.31 29.14 9.08
C PRO A 107 -20.22 28.97 10.15
N ALA A 108 -19.75 27.74 10.36
CA ALA A 108 -18.68 27.44 11.31
C ALA A 108 -17.33 28.02 10.86
N ASP A 109 -17.08 27.94 9.56
CA ASP A 109 -15.88 28.46 8.91
C ASP A 109 -15.80 30.00 8.94
N ALA A 110 -16.92 30.70 8.76
CA ALA A 110 -17.00 32.15 8.92
C ALA A 110 -16.78 32.59 10.36
N ALA A 111 -17.37 31.89 11.33
CA ALA A 111 -17.15 32.14 12.75
C ALA A 111 -15.68 31.96 13.16
N MET A 112 -15.04 30.88 12.68
CA MET A 112 -13.63 30.63 12.94
C MET A 112 -12.73 31.68 12.28
N GLY A 113 -13.04 32.11 11.05
CA GLY A 113 -12.34 33.21 10.38
C GLY A 113 -12.42 34.52 11.15
N TRP A 114 -13.60 34.90 11.62
CA TRP A 114 -13.78 36.12 12.42
C TRP A 114 -12.93 36.12 13.70
N VAL A 115 -12.84 34.98 14.38
CA VAL A 115 -11.99 34.83 15.58
C VAL A 115 -10.50 34.97 15.23
N VAL A 116 -10.03 34.27 14.19
CA VAL A 116 -8.62 34.32 13.77
C VAL A 116 -8.23 35.73 13.31
N ASP A 117 -9.05 36.37 12.49
CA ASP A 117 -8.81 37.72 11.99
C ASP A 117 -8.91 38.78 13.11
N GLY A 118 -9.75 38.54 14.12
CA GLY A 118 -9.84 39.36 15.33
C GLY A 118 -8.55 39.29 16.16
N LEU A 119 -8.03 38.08 16.39
CA LEU A 119 -6.76 37.87 17.09
C LEU A 119 -5.56 38.45 16.34
N ALA A 120 -5.57 38.36 14.99
CA ALA A 120 -4.57 38.96 14.12
C ALA A 120 -4.54 40.49 14.26
N ARG A 121 -5.72 41.14 14.15
CA ARG A 121 -5.85 42.60 14.29
C ARG A 121 -5.43 43.12 15.66
N ALA A 122 -5.59 42.32 16.71
CA ALA A 122 -5.18 42.67 18.07
C ALA A 122 -3.66 42.49 18.31
N GLY A 123 -2.91 41.90 17.39
CA GLY A 123 -1.48 41.60 17.58
C GLY A 123 -1.21 40.50 18.62
N ILE A 124 -2.25 39.76 19.03
CA ILE A 124 -2.16 38.69 20.06
C ILE A 124 -2.10 37.31 19.39
N LEU A 125 -2.27 37.23 18.06
CA LEU A 125 -2.36 35.97 17.32
C LEU A 125 -1.21 35.01 17.61
N GLU A 126 0.04 35.45 17.69
CA GLU A 126 1.18 34.56 17.98
C GLU A 126 1.09 33.97 19.40
N ARG A 127 0.77 34.79 20.41
CA ARG A 127 0.62 34.34 21.80
C ARG A 127 -0.60 33.42 21.97
N ALA A 128 -1.73 33.81 21.38
CA ALA A 128 -2.95 33.03 21.38
C ALA A 128 -2.78 31.71 20.62
N SER A 129 -2.10 31.74 19.47
CA SER A 129 -1.79 30.56 18.65
C SER A 129 -0.97 29.55 19.44
N SER A 130 0.09 29.98 20.13
CA SER A 130 0.90 29.07 20.95
C SER A 130 0.07 28.35 22.03
N VAL A 131 -0.83 29.08 22.71
CA VAL A 131 -1.73 28.51 23.73
C VAL A 131 -2.76 27.58 23.11
N ILE A 132 -3.41 28.00 22.02
CA ILE A 132 -4.43 27.21 21.30
C ILE A 132 -3.80 25.91 20.78
N MET A 133 -2.64 26.00 20.13
CA MET A 133 -1.94 24.83 19.59
C MET A 133 -1.48 23.88 20.69
N SER A 134 -1.03 24.41 21.84
CA SER A 134 -0.69 23.59 23.01
C SER A 134 -1.91 22.86 23.58
N GLY A 135 -3.05 23.55 23.68
CA GLY A 135 -4.32 22.97 24.11
C GLY A 135 -4.83 21.89 23.14
N MET A 136 -4.81 22.18 21.84
CA MET A 136 -5.20 21.24 20.79
C MET A 136 -4.30 19.99 20.79
N LYS A 137 -2.99 20.18 20.93
CA LYS A 137 -2.01 19.10 21.05
C LYS A 137 -2.33 18.19 22.25
N ALA A 138 -2.61 18.77 23.42
CA ALA A 138 -2.97 18.02 24.62
C ALA A 138 -4.30 17.26 24.45
N ALA A 139 -5.30 17.88 23.83
CA ALA A 139 -6.59 17.26 23.53
C ALA A 139 -6.43 16.07 22.58
N LEU A 140 -5.74 16.24 21.45
CA LEU A 140 -5.46 15.18 20.47
C LEU A 140 -4.65 14.03 21.08
N ARG A 141 -3.61 14.35 21.86
CA ARG A 141 -2.81 13.33 22.56
C ARG A 141 -3.68 12.52 23.53
N THR A 142 -4.55 13.18 24.29
CA THR A 142 -5.50 12.52 25.20
C THR A 142 -6.47 11.63 24.42
N GLN A 143 -7.05 12.16 23.33
CA GLN A 143 -7.93 11.41 22.45
C GLN A 143 -7.27 10.13 21.92
N PHE A 144 -6.09 10.24 21.30
CA PHE A 144 -5.38 9.06 20.77
C PHE A 144 -4.93 8.11 21.88
N SER A 145 -4.62 8.61 23.07
CA SER A 145 -4.29 7.74 24.22
C SER A 145 -5.50 6.90 24.65
N LEU A 146 -6.68 7.51 24.73
CA LEU A 146 -7.93 6.84 25.13
C LEU A 146 -8.51 5.93 24.04
N GLN A 147 -8.50 6.38 22.79
CA GLN A 147 -9.12 5.68 21.65
C GLN A 147 -8.21 4.66 20.99
N ASN A 148 -6.89 4.89 21.02
CA ASN A 148 -5.91 4.13 20.25
C ASN A 148 -4.72 3.64 21.07
N GLY A 149 -4.71 3.83 22.39
CA GLY A 149 -3.59 3.40 23.23
C GLY A 149 -2.24 3.96 22.77
N LEU A 150 -2.20 5.26 22.40
CA LEU A 150 -1.02 5.93 21.86
C LEU A 150 0.23 5.70 22.73
N VAL A 151 1.27 5.12 22.12
CA VAL A 151 2.62 4.98 22.72
C VAL A 151 3.60 5.91 22.02
N ILE A 152 4.32 6.71 22.81
CA ILE A 152 5.33 7.67 22.34
C ILE A 152 6.69 7.26 22.90
N GLU A 153 7.66 7.02 22.03
CA GLU A 153 9.03 6.61 22.38
C GLU A 153 10.06 7.54 21.74
N GLY A 154 11.16 7.84 22.45
CA GLY A 154 12.29 8.60 21.91
C GLY A 154 12.07 10.11 21.78
N ALA A 155 10.99 10.66 22.34
CA ALA A 155 10.68 12.10 22.23
C ALA A 155 11.81 13.00 22.76
N GLU A 156 12.66 12.49 23.66
CA GLU A 156 13.89 13.10 24.15
C GLU A 156 14.96 13.33 23.07
N ASN A 157 14.90 12.61 21.94
CA ASN A 157 15.81 12.81 20.81
C ASN A 157 15.48 14.08 20.02
N VAL A 158 14.30 14.68 20.21
CA VAL A 158 13.90 15.90 19.52
C VAL A 158 14.45 17.13 20.27
N PRO A 159 15.29 17.96 19.64
CA PRO A 159 15.81 19.18 20.25
C PRO A 159 14.69 20.11 20.71
N ARG A 160 14.79 20.59 21.96
CA ARG A 160 13.82 21.54 22.53
C ARG A 160 13.90 22.93 21.90
N GLU A 161 15.09 23.29 21.42
CA GLU A 161 15.43 24.56 20.79
C GLU A 161 16.27 24.31 19.53
N GLY A 162 16.43 25.35 18.70
CA GLY A 162 17.13 25.23 17.41
C GLY A 162 16.27 24.58 16.32
N GLY A 163 16.76 24.66 15.08
CA GLY A 163 16.08 24.12 13.90
C GLY A 163 16.19 22.60 13.85
N VAL A 164 15.12 21.93 13.42
CA VAL A 164 15.12 20.46 13.27
C VAL A 164 14.11 20.01 12.22
N ILE A 165 14.47 18.99 11.44
CA ILE A 165 13.54 18.33 10.53
C ILE A 165 13.05 17.03 11.18
N LEU A 166 11.73 16.87 11.33
CA LEU A 166 11.09 15.62 11.73
C LEU A 166 10.64 14.89 10.47
N ALA A 167 11.36 13.85 10.07
CA ALA A 167 11.12 13.13 8.83
C ALA A 167 10.36 11.82 9.10
N SER A 168 9.09 11.75 8.70
CA SER A 168 8.19 10.64 9.05
C SER A 168 7.74 9.83 7.83
N ASN A 169 7.42 8.55 8.02
CA ASN A 169 6.63 7.79 7.05
C ASN A 169 5.20 8.34 6.95
N HIS A 170 4.51 8.08 5.82
CA HIS A 170 3.17 8.60 5.53
C HIS A 170 2.19 7.49 5.10
N GLN A 171 1.44 6.94 6.05
CA GLN A 171 0.47 5.84 5.88
C GLN A 171 -1.00 6.29 5.94
N SER A 172 -1.28 7.47 6.50
CA SER A 172 -2.63 7.97 6.76
C SER A 172 -2.67 9.50 6.92
N TRP A 173 -3.83 10.08 6.70
CA TRP A 173 -4.12 11.47 7.08
C TRP A 173 -3.96 11.72 8.59
N LEU A 174 -4.04 10.68 9.42
CA LEU A 174 -3.81 10.79 10.87
C LEU A 174 -2.34 11.05 11.23
N ASP A 175 -1.38 10.79 10.36
CA ASP A 175 0.05 10.89 10.69
C ASP A 175 0.44 12.32 11.12
N VAL A 176 -0.11 13.33 10.43
CA VAL A 176 0.12 14.76 10.74
C VAL A 176 -0.36 15.09 12.15
N GLN A 177 -1.54 14.60 12.52
CA GLN A 177 -2.13 14.84 13.84
C GLN A 177 -1.37 14.09 14.93
N VAL A 178 -1.00 12.83 14.68
CA VAL A 178 -0.24 12.00 15.63
C VAL A 178 1.15 12.58 15.87
N LEU A 179 1.87 12.99 14.82
CA LEU A 179 3.18 13.61 14.92
C LEU A 179 3.10 14.96 15.66
N GLY A 180 2.17 15.83 15.27
CA GLY A 180 1.96 17.13 15.94
C GLY A 180 1.56 16.99 17.42
N ALA A 181 0.72 16.00 17.75
CA ALA A 181 0.30 15.69 19.12
C ALA A 181 1.44 15.16 20.00
N SER A 182 2.40 14.45 19.41
CA SER A 182 3.38 13.63 20.13
C SER A 182 4.77 14.25 20.25
N ALA A 183 5.18 15.11 19.32
CA ALA A 183 6.46 15.83 19.40
C ALA A 183 6.53 16.65 20.71
N PRO A 184 7.70 16.92 21.31
CA PRO A 184 7.79 17.68 22.57
C PRO A 184 7.54 19.19 22.39
N ARG A 185 7.71 19.72 21.18
CA ARG A 185 7.47 21.13 20.83
C ARG A 185 6.51 21.27 19.63
N ARG A 186 6.16 22.49 19.24
CA ARG A 186 5.29 22.76 18.07
C ARG A 186 5.99 22.28 16.80
N VAL A 187 5.24 21.63 15.91
CA VAL A 187 5.71 21.16 14.60
C VAL A 187 4.97 21.94 13.52
N HIS A 188 5.72 22.46 12.55
CA HIS A 188 5.20 23.16 11.38
C HIS A 188 5.23 22.19 10.21
N PHE A 189 4.10 21.99 9.53
CA PHE A 189 4.01 21.03 8.42
C PHE A 189 4.07 21.74 7.08
N LEU A 190 4.51 21.01 6.06
CA LEU A 190 4.29 21.40 4.68
C LEU A 190 2.89 20.96 4.27
N ALA A 191 2.05 21.90 3.83
CA ALA A 191 0.70 21.60 3.37
C ALA A 191 0.58 21.87 1.86
N LYS A 192 -0.16 20.99 1.16
CA LYS A 192 -0.57 21.20 -0.24
C LYS A 192 -1.31 22.54 -0.34
N GLN A 193 -0.99 23.38 -1.33
CA GLN A 193 -1.61 24.71 -1.48
C GLN A 193 -3.14 24.62 -1.57
N GLU A 194 -3.66 23.57 -2.18
CA GLU A 194 -5.09 23.27 -2.34
C GLU A 194 -5.81 23.07 -1.00
N LEU A 195 -5.10 22.65 0.06
CA LEU A 195 -5.66 22.54 1.42
C LEU A 195 -5.88 23.91 2.07
N GLY A 196 -5.20 24.95 1.58
CA GLY A 196 -5.39 26.34 2.01
C GLY A 196 -6.76 26.92 1.60
N GLU A 197 -7.47 26.26 0.70
CA GLU A 197 -8.80 26.68 0.23
C GLU A 197 -9.95 25.96 0.96
N TRP A 198 -9.65 24.92 1.74
CA TRP A 198 -10.66 24.12 2.44
C TRP A 198 -11.27 24.87 3.65
N PRO A 199 -12.62 24.88 3.80
CA PRO A 199 -13.28 25.46 4.96
C PRO A 199 -12.80 24.85 6.29
N GLY A 200 -12.53 25.69 7.29
CA GLY A 200 -12.00 25.32 8.60
C GLY A 200 -10.51 24.97 8.57
N LEU A 201 -10.07 24.13 7.63
CA LEU A 201 -8.68 23.69 7.51
C LEU A 201 -7.73 24.86 7.21
N ARG A 202 -8.17 25.84 6.41
CA ARG A 202 -7.37 27.06 6.14
C ARG A 202 -7.00 27.84 7.40
N HIS A 203 -7.89 27.88 8.39
CA HIS A 203 -7.66 28.60 9.64
C HIS A 203 -6.69 27.83 10.53
N LEU A 204 -6.78 26.50 10.55
CA LEU A 204 -5.81 25.62 11.21
C LEU A 204 -4.42 25.71 10.57
N ILE A 205 -4.34 25.81 9.24
CA ILE A 205 -3.06 26.02 8.52
C ILE A 205 -2.44 27.37 8.90
N ARG A 206 -3.25 28.45 8.95
CA ARG A 206 -2.79 29.77 9.42
C ARG A 206 -2.35 29.74 10.89
N LEU A 207 -3.14 29.12 11.77
CA LEU A 207 -2.82 28.99 13.19
C LEU A 207 -1.60 28.09 13.43
N SER A 208 -1.35 27.08 12.59
CA SER A 208 -0.17 26.21 12.72
C SER A 208 1.09 26.80 12.10
N GLU A 209 1.01 27.95 11.43
CA GLU A 209 2.11 28.55 10.65
C GLU A 209 2.73 27.52 9.69
N SER A 210 1.87 26.69 9.06
CA SER A 210 2.31 25.68 8.10
C SER A 210 2.74 26.33 6.78
N VAL A 211 3.80 25.81 6.17
CA VAL A 211 4.31 26.33 4.90
C VAL A 211 3.53 25.68 3.75
N LEU A 212 2.80 26.48 2.97
CA LEU A 212 2.12 26.01 1.76
C LEU A 212 3.13 25.82 0.63
N VAL A 213 3.05 24.68 -0.08
CA VAL A 213 3.96 24.30 -1.17
C VAL A 213 3.18 23.77 -2.37
N GLN A 214 3.62 24.12 -3.60
CA GLN A 214 3.08 23.61 -4.86
C GLN A 214 3.68 22.23 -5.22
N ARG A 215 2.97 21.45 -6.04
CA ARG A 215 3.48 20.16 -6.55
C ARG A 215 4.74 20.39 -7.39
N GLY A 216 5.77 19.57 -7.14
CA GLY A 216 7.06 19.65 -7.82
C GLY A 216 8.18 20.24 -6.96
N GLY A 217 7.83 20.98 -5.89
CA GLY A 217 8.81 21.66 -5.04
C GLY A 217 9.45 22.82 -5.80
N ASP A 218 8.95 24.03 -5.55
CA ASP A 218 9.61 25.23 -6.03
C ASP A 218 10.86 25.48 -5.17
N ASP A 219 11.98 25.87 -5.79
CA ASP A 219 13.21 26.24 -5.07
C ASP A 219 12.94 27.38 -4.07
N GLU A 220 12.00 28.27 -4.38
CA GLU A 220 11.53 29.32 -3.45
C GLU A 220 10.91 28.73 -2.17
N ALA A 221 10.17 27.62 -2.29
CA ALA A 221 9.57 26.96 -1.14
C ALA A 221 10.62 26.28 -0.25
N LEU A 222 11.64 25.65 -0.86
CA LEU A 222 12.76 25.07 -0.12
C LEU A 222 13.54 26.14 0.64
N GLU A 223 13.76 27.30 0.03
CA GLU A 223 14.46 28.42 0.66
C GLU A 223 13.68 29.00 1.85
N ARG A 224 12.35 29.15 1.72
CA ARG A 224 11.48 29.55 2.85
C ARG A 224 11.54 28.56 4.02
N ILE A 225 11.60 27.26 3.73
CA ILE A 225 11.73 26.22 4.76
C ILE A 225 13.12 26.28 5.40
N ALA A 226 14.18 26.46 4.61
CA ALA A 226 15.53 26.62 5.11
C ALA A 226 15.67 27.85 6.03
N GLU A 227 15.03 28.97 5.70
CA GLU A 227 14.96 30.15 6.57
C GLU A 227 14.22 29.85 7.88
N ALA A 228 13.05 29.19 7.82
CA ALA A 228 12.30 28.79 9.02
C ALA A 228 13.13 27.86 9.93
N LEU A 229 13.86 26.91 9.35
CA LEU A 229 14.79 26.03 10.08
C LEU A 229 15.91 26.85 10.74
N ARG A 230 16.51 27.81 10.02
CA ARG A 230 17.53 28.74 10.59
C ARG A 230 16.97 29.60 11.72
N ARG A 231 15.68 29.94 11.70
CA ARG A 231 14.95 30.62 12.78
C ARG A 231 14.58 29.72 13.96
N GLY A 232 14.97 28.45 13.93
CA GLY A 232 14.81 27.52 15.04
C GLY A 232 13.50 26.72 15.02
N TRP A 233 12.81 26.62 13.89
CA TRP A 233 11.55 25.87 13.78
C TRP A 233 11.78 24.36 13.73
N ALA A 234 10.82 23.60 14.26
CA ALA A 234 10.72 22.16 14.02
C ALA A 234 9.75 21.93 12.86
N VAL A 235 10.27 21.40 11.74
CA VAL A 235 9.48 21.20 10.50
C VAL A 235 9.23 19.72 10.28
N GLY A 236 7.96 19.34 10.15
CA GLY A 236 7.53 17.98 9.83
C GLY A 236 7.46 17.78 8.32
N ILE A 237 8.21 16.79 7.81
CA ILE A 237 8.27 16.46 6.37
C ILE A 237 8.08 14.96 6.18
N TYR A 238 7.35 14.57 5.14
CA TYR A 238 7.18 13.18 4.72
C TYR A 238 8.03 12.91 3.49
N PRO A 239 9.17 12.19 3.59
CA PRO A 239 10.05 11.96 2.45
C PRO A 239 9.38 11.19 1.30
N GLU A 240 8.33 10.41 1.59
CA GLU A 240 7.51 9.69 0.60
C GLU A 240 6.69 10.64 -0.31
N GLY A 241 6.40 11.86 0.16
CA GLY A 241 5.69 12.92 -0.57
C GLY A 241 4.20 12.69 -0.80
N THR A 242 3.67 11.50 -0.49
CA THR A 242 2.26 11.11 -0.68
C THR A 242 1.91 9.92 0.20
N ILE A 243 0.62 9.62 0.37
CA ILE A 243 0.14 8.46 1.13
C ILE A 243 -0.10 7.29 0.16
N PRO A 244 0.44 6.08 0.40
CA PRO A 244 0.09 4.88 -0.37
C PRO A 244 -1.43 4.61 -0.31
N GLY A 245 -2.07 4.45 -1.46
CA GLY A 245 -3.52 4.34 -1.61
C GLY A 245 -4.22 5.65 -1.99
N GLU A 246 -3.55 6.80 -1.86
CA GLU A 246 -3.98 8.08 -2.47
C GLU A 246 -3.46 8.18 -3.92
N GLU A 247 -4.10 9.01 -4.74
CA GLU A 247 -3.63 9.38 -6.09
C GLU A 247 -3.30 8.19 -7.04
N ASN A 248 -3.99 7.06 -6.85
CA ASN A 248 -3.79 5.79 -7.56
C ASN A 248 -2.41 5.12 -7.34
N ILE A 249 -1.70 5.46 -6.26
CA ILE A 249 -0.43 4.81 -5.91
C ILE A 249 -0.75 3.51 -5.16
N PRO A 250 -0.43 2.33 -5.71
CA PRO A 250 -0.69 1.07 -5.03
C PRO A 250 0.12 0.98 -3.72
N ARG A 251 -0.47 0.36 -2.68
CA ARG A 251 0.27 0.10 -1.43
C ARG A 251 1.44 -0.87 -1.59
N SER A 252 1.51 -1.58 -2.73
CA SER A 252 2.62 -2.43 -3.12
C SER A 252 3.80 -1.68 -3.75
N ALA A 253 3.66 -0.38 -4.06
CA ALA A 253 4.71 0.43 -4.69
C ALA A 253 5.87 0.80 -3.74
N VAL A 254 6.02 0.07 -2.64
CA VAL A 254 7.05 0.29 -1.62
C VAL A 254 8.38 -0.34 -2.04
N GLU A 255 9.50 0.25 -1.59
CA GLU A 255 10.80 -0.34 -1.80
C GLU A 255 10.98 -1.61 -0.97
N PRO A 256 11.47 -2.72 -1.56
CA PRO A 256 11.63 -3.98 -0.84
C PRO A 256 12.49 -3.88 0.43
N ALA A 257 13.52 -3.02 0.41
CA ALA A 257 14.43 -2.87 1.54
C ALA A 257 13.81 -2.16 2.75
N THR A 258 12.84 -1.27 2.54
CA THR A 258 12.30 -0.40 3.59
C THR A 258 10.82 -0.63 3.87
N GLY A 259 10.05 -1.21 2.95
CA GLY A 259 8.59 -1.30 3.07
C GLY A 259 7.88 0.07 3.05
N LEU A 260 8.58 1.12 2.63
CA LEU A 260 8.08 2.50 2.46
C LEU A 260 8.14 2.89 0.99
N LEU A 261 7.41 3.93 0.56
CA LEU A 261 7.61 4.49 -0.78
C LEU A 261 9.05 5.00 -0.93
N ARG A 262 9.52 5.11 -2.18
CA ARG A 262 10.83 5.68 -2.48
C ARG A 262 10.93 7.11 -1.93
N GLY A 263 11.95 7.36 -1.11
CA GLY A 263 12.18 8.67 -0.51
C GLY A 263 12.64 9.70 -1.54
N LYS A 264 12.03 10.89 -1.52
CA LYS A 264 12.44 12.07 -2.29
C LYS A 264 13.61 12.80 -1.61
N SER A 265 14.41 13.50 -2.41
CA SER A 265 15.66 14.17 -2.00
C SER A 265 15.47 15.41 -1.10
N GLY A 266 14.25 15.97 -1.03
CA GLY A 266 13.98 17.28 -0.40
C GLY A 266 14.43 17.40 1.06
N VAL A 267 14.25 16.35 1.88
CA VAL A 267 14.71 16.37 3.29
C VAL A 267 16.22 16.45 3.39
N ALA A 268 16.94 15.65 2.60
CA ALA A 268 18.39 15.64 2.58
C ALA A 268 18.95 16.99 2.09
N ARG A 269 18.38 17.57 1.01
CA ARG A 269 18.74 18.89 0.49
C ARG A 269 18.56 19.99 1.55
N LEU A 270 17.41 20.01 2.23
CA LEU A 270 17.11 21.00 3.28
C LEU A 270 18.06 20.88 4.47
N ALA A 271 18.35 19.66 4.93
CA ALA A 271 19.24 19.44 6.07
C ALA A 271 20.67 19.92 5.76
N LEU A 272 21.21 19.57 4.58
CA LEU A 272 22.52 20.01 4.13
C LEU A 272 22.59 21.54 3.93
N ALA A 273 21.54 22.16 3.40
CA ALA A 273 21.50 23.61 3.17
C ALA A 273 21.35 24.44 4.46
N SER A 274 20.62 23.93 5.45
CA SER A 274 20.36 24.65 6.71
C SER A 274 21.27 24.24 7.87
N GLY A 275 22.02 23.15 7.72
CA GLY A 275 22.91 22.60 8.76
C GLY A 275 22.18 22.00 9.95
N VAL A 276 20.86 21.76 9.84
CA VAL A 276 20.04 21.26 10.96
C VAL A 276 20.00 19.73 10.99
N PRO A 277 19.84 19.12 12.18
CA PRO A 277 19.69 17.67 12.29
C PRO A 277 18.34 17.19 11.72
N ILE A 278 18.36 15.95 11.22
CA ILE A 278 17.14 15.20 10.86
C ILE A 278 16.82 14.22 11.98
N ILE A 279 15.58 14.20 12.47
CA ILE A 279 15.06 13.16 13.35
C ILE A 279 14.20 12.22 12.51
N PRO A 280 14.63 10.97 12.27
CA PRO A 280 13.78 9.94 11.69
C PRO A 280 12.60 9.66 12.62
N VAL A 281 11.39 9.56 12.09
CA VAL A 281 10.18 9.29 12.86
C VAL A 281 9.42 8.12 12.25
N GLY A 282 9.13 7.09 13.05
CA GLY A 282 8.27 5.98 12.64
C GLY A 282 6.90 6.10 13.28
N VAL A 283 5.84 6.15 12.47
CA VAL A 283 4.43 6.12 12.86
C VAL A 283 3.81 4.80 12.43
N SER A 284 3.13 4.12 13.35
CA SER A 284 2.53 2.79 13.14
C SER A 284 1.07 2.77 13.59
N GLY A 285 0.23 2.01 12.87
CA GLY A 285 -1.18 1.79 13.21
C GLY A 285 -2.18 2.82 12.68
N THR A 286 -1.73 4.00 12.26
CA THR A 286 -2.58 5.07 11.72
C THR A 286 -3.32 4.67 10.45
N GLY A 287 -2.67 3.97 9.52
CA GLY A 287 -3.29 3.43 8.30
C GLY A 287 -4.41 2.42 8.55
N ARG A 288 -4.42 1.73 9.70
CA ARG A 288 -5.52 0.84 10.13
C ARG A 288 -6.62 1.58 10.87
N ALA A 289 -6.24 2.57 11.69
CA ALA A 289 -7.18 3.41 12.41
C ALA A 289 -8.04 4.23 11.43
N LEU A 290 -7.40 4.83 10.41
CA LEU A 290 -8.06 5.57 9.33
C LEU A 290 -7.36 5.29 7.99
N PRO A 291 -7.87 4.32 7.21
CA PRO A 291 -7.32 4.02 5.88
C PRO A 291 -7.51 5.21 4.92
N PRO A 292 -6.50 5.60 4.11
CA PRO A 292 -6.57 6.72 3.15
C PRO A 292 -7.74 6.66 2.16
N GLU A 293 -8.24 5.46 1.84
CA GLU A 293 -9.41 5.25 0.99
C GLU A 293 -10.73 5.75 1.64
N THR A 294 -10.68 6.08 2.94
CA THR A 294 -11.78 6.69 3.72
C THR A 294 -11.83 8.21 3.57
N TYR A 295 -11.31 8.79 2.48
CA TYR A 295 -11.52 10.20 2.12
C TYR A 295 -13.02 10.54 2.22
N PRO A 296 -13.46 11.75 2.62
CA PRO A 296 -14.82 12.01 3.14
C PRO A 296 -15.89 11.84 2.07
N ARG A 297 -16.19 10.58 1.76
CA ARG A 297 -17.51 10.14 1.36
C ARG A 297 -18.32 10.22 2.64
N LEU A 298 -19.22 11.20 2.73
CA LEU A 298 -20.22 11.27 3.82
C LEU A 298 -20.91 9.91 4.03
N GLU A 299 -20.99 9.09 2.98
CA GLU A 299 -21.52 7.71 2.95
C GLU A 299 -20.62 6.66 3.65
N VAL A 300 -19.35 6.94 3.94
CA VAL A 300 -18.36 5.99 4.53
C VAL A 300 -17.64 6.60 5.74
N LEU A 301 -18.28 7.54 6.45
CA LEU A 301 -17.80 8.04 7.75
C LEU A 301 -17.81 6.90 8.78
N ARG A 302 -16.76 6.08 8.74
CA ARG A 302 -16.50 5.09 9.78
C ARG A 302 -15.70 5.78 10.88
N PRO A 303 -16.12 5.67 12.15
CA PRO A 303 -15.30 6.13 13.25
C PRO A 303 -13.94 5.41 13.19
N PRO A 304 -12.83 6.08 13.57
CA PRO A 304 -11.52 5.46 13.60
C PRO A 304 -11.60 4.14 14.36
N ARG A 305 -11.08 3.06 13.78
CA ARG A 305 -11.05 1.77 14.47
C ARG A 305 -10.19 1.91 15.73
N ASN A 306 -10.58 1.24 16.80
CA ASN A 306 -9.74 1.10 18.00
C ASN A 306 -8.52 0.22 17.67
N THR A 307 -7.54 0.84 17.01
CA THR A 307 -6.27 0.22 16.62
C THR A 307 -5.14 0.88 17.40
N PRO A 308 -4.22 0.10 17.99
CA PRO A 308 -3.04 0.64 18.64
C PRO A 308 -2.23 1.56 17.73
N ILE A 309 -1.93 2.78 18.19
CA ILE A 309 -1.04 3.73 17.49
C ILE A 309 0.28 3.84 18.26
N ARG A 310 1.40 3.80 17.54
CA ARG A 310 2.73 4.05 18.11
C ARG A 310 3.48 5.07 17.26
N ILE A 311 4.19 5.96 17.93
CA ILE A 311 5.15 6.87 17.31
C ILE A 311 6.50 6.77 18.00
N ARG A 312 7.56 6.67 17.21
CA ARG A 312 8.94 6.57 17.68
C ARG A 312 9.80 7.64 17.03
N PHE A 313 10.52 8.40 17.83
CA PHE A 313 11.51 9.38 17.37
C PHE A 313 12.91 8.76 17.47
N GLY A 314 13.58 8.62 16.33
CA GLY A 314 14.91 8.03 16.20
C GLY A 314 16.03 8.94 16.71
N ARG A 315 17.27 8.43 16.65
CA ARG A 315 18.45 9.22 16.96
C ARG A 315 18.66 10.30 15.89
N PRO A 316 19.15 11.50 16.26
CA PRO A 316 19.45 12.55 15.29
C PRO A 316 20.49 12.10 14.26
N ILE A 317 20.22 12.35 12.99
CA ILE A 317 21.22 12.39 11.92
C ILE A 317 21.77 13.81 11.90
N THR A 318 22.96 14.01 12.45
CA THR A 318 23.64 15.32 12.44
C THR A 318 24.33 15.56 11.10
N MET A 319 24.45 16.82 10.71
CA MET A 319 25.13 17.18 9.46
C MET A 319 26.66 17.20 9.61
N ASP A 320 27.19 16.99 10.81
CA ASP A 320 28.62 17.02 11.11
C ASP A 320 29.43 16.03 10.25
N ASP A 321 28.90 14.81 10.05
CA ASP A 321 29.51 13.77 9.21
C ASP A 321 29.55 14.13 7.71
N TYR A 322 28.81 15.17 7.32
CA TYR A 322 28.66 15.63 5.94
C TYR A 322 29.36 16.97 5.68
N LEU A 323 29.87 17.62 6.74
CA LEU A 323 30.63 18.87 6.63
C LEU A 323 31.90 18.66 5.80
N GLY A 324 32.09 19.51 4.79
CA GLY A 324 33.28 19.47 3.92
C GLY A 324 33.23 18.44 2.78
N ARG A 325 32.16 17.64 2.67
CA ARG A 325 31.88 16.84 1.46
C ARG A 325 31.23 17.71 0.40
N THR A 326 31.50 17.44 -0.87
CA THR A 326 30.78 18.09 -1.97
C THR A 326 29.31 17.65 -1.94
N HIS A 327 28.39 18.60 -1.92
CA HIS A 327 26.94 18.35 -1.92
C HIS A 327 26.44 17.97 -3.32
N ASP A 328 26.91 16.83 -3.84
CA ASP A 328 26.48 16.27 -5.12
C ASP A 328 25.23 15.38 -5.00
N HIS A 329 24.68 14.94 -6.14
CA HIS A 329 23.51 14.06 -6.18
C HIS A 329 23.74 12.72 -5.47
N ALA A 330 24.98 12.21 -5.47
CA ALA A 330 25.32 10.94 -4.85
C ALA A 330 25.20 11.04 -3.32
N LEU A 331 25.71 12.12 -2.73
CA LEU A 331 25.59 12.39 -1.30
C LEU A 331 24.14 12.58 -0.86
N VAL A 332 23.36 13.34 -1.62
CA VAL A 332 21.94 13.59 -1.34
C VAL A 332 21.15 12.27 -1.37
N ARG A 333 21.41 11.40 -2.35
CA ARG A 333 20.81 10.07 -2.42
C ARG A 333 21.24 9.18 -1.26
N GLU A 334 22.54 9.14 -0.91
CA GLU A 334 23.09 8.39 0.22
C GLU A 334 22.38 8.76 1.53
N LEU A 335 22.25 10.07 1.82
CA LEU A 335 21.58 10.58 3.00
C LEU A 335 20.07 10.25 2.99
N THR A 336 19.42 10.35 1.83
CA THR A 336 18.00 9.99 1.67
C THR A 336 17.78 8.50 1.93
N ASP A 337 18.64 7.61 1.40
CA ASP A 337 18.55 6.16 1.60
C ASP A 337 18.84 5.75 3.04
N ARG A 338 19.80 6.43 3.70
CA ARG A 338 20.03 6.28 5.14
C ARG A 338 18.78 6.68 5.93
N LEU A 339 18.23 7.86 5.65
CA LEU A 339 17.02 8.36 6.32
C LEU A 339 15.85 7.37 6.18
N MET A 340 15.58 6.87 4.97
CA MET A 340 14.48 5.94 4.74
C MET A 340 14.66 4.60 5.48
N ARG A 341 15.90 4.11 5.59
CA ARG A 341 16.21 2.92 6.42
C ARG A 341 15.98 3.20 7.91
N ASP A 342 16.42 4.36 8.39
CA ASP A 342 16.26 4.75 9.80
C ASP A 342 14.77 4.93 10.16
N VAL A 343 13.97 5.54 9.27
CA VAL A 343 12.50 5.63 9.43
C VAL A 343 11.88 4.23 9.42
N SER A 344 12.23 3.38 8.45
CA SER A 344 11.70 2.02 8.35
C SER A 344 11.96 1.18 9.59
N ALA A 345 13.14 1.30 10.20
CA ALA A 345 13.51 0.58 11.42
C ALA A 345 12.65 0.97 12.64
N LEU A 346 12.03 2.15 12.62
CA LEU A 346 11.15 2.63 13.68
C LEU A 346 9.69 2.18 13.50
N VAL A 347 9.29 1.83 12.28
CA VAL A 347 7.92 1.46 11.91
C VAL A 347 7.66 -0.02 12.22
N ASP A 348 6.55 -0.31 12.90
CA ASP A 348 6.00 -1.68 12.95
C ASP A 348 5.20 -1.95 11.68
N HIS A 349 5.87 -2.50 10.66
CA HIS A 349 5.26 -2.82 9.37
C HIS A 349 4.13 -3.85 9.46
N ARG A 350 4.01 -4.59 10.57
CA ARG A 350 2.87 -5.48 10.82
C ARG A 350 1.63 -4.74 11.29
N ALA A 351 1.76 -3.48 11.71
CA ALA A 351 0.67 -2.60 12.09
C ALA A 351 0.16 -1.72 10.93
N ASN A 352 0.82 -1.75 9.77
CA ASN A 352 0.34 -1.12 8.54
C ASN A 352 -1.06 -1.65 8.17
N TYR A 353 -1.83 -0.87 7.40
CA TYR A 353 -3.15 -1.31 6.91
C TYR A 353 -3.08 -2.73 6.35
N ILE A 354 -2.06 -2.93 5.53
CA ILE A 354 -1.63 -4.23 5.03
C ILE A 354 -0.33 -4.56 5.73
N PRO A 355 -0.27 -5.64 6.52
CA PRO A 355 0.99 -6.08 7.11
C PRO A 355 2.03 -6.31 6.01
N ILE A 356 3.22 -5.74 6.18
CA ILE A 356 4.37 -5.95 5.29
C ILE A 356 5.48 -6.60 6.11
N GLN A 357 6.16 -7.57 5.53
CA GLN A 357 7.43 -8.08 6.04
C GLN A 357 8.57 -7.33 5.36
N VAL A 358 9.48 -6.78 6.15
CA VAL A 358 10.65 -6.04 5.66
C VAL A 358 11.94 -6.79 6.05
N PRO A 359 12.85 -7.07 5.10
CA PRO A 359 12.74 -6.77 3.67
C PRO A 359 11.63 -7.59 2.99
N VAL A 360 10.98 -7.00 1.99
CA VAL A 360 9.96 -7.68 1.19
C VAL A 360 10.63 -8.81 0.44
N THR A 361 10.19 -10.04 0.71
CA THR A 361 10.66 -11.22 -0.01
C THR A 361 9.91 -11.29 -1.34
N PRO A 362 10.57 -11.49 -2.49
CA PRO A 362 9.84 -11.70 -3.74
C PRO A 362 9.06 -13.03 -3.68
N PRO A 363 7.97 -13.18 -4.46
CA PRO A 363 7.31 -14.46 -4.58
C PRO A 363 8.28 -15.53 -5.11
N PRO A 364 8.04 -16.81 -4.79
CA PRO A 364 8.89 -17.89 -5.27
C PRO A 364 8.89 -18.00 -6.80
N ALA A 365 10.05 -18.30 -7.38
CA ALA A 365 10.23 -18.54 -8.81
C ALA A 365 10.41 -20.03 -9.12
N PHE A 366 9.72 -20.49 -10.16
CA PHE A 366 9.62 -21.89 -10.57
C PHE A 366 10.26 -22.09 -11.96
N GLY A 367 10.67 -23.32 -12.27
CA GLY A 367 11.31 -23.63 -13.55
C GLY A 367 10.32 -23.54 -14.70
N ARG A 368 9.24 -24.33 -14.61
CA ARG A 368 8.12 -24.32 -15.57
C ARG A 368 6.86 -23.82 -14.89
N VAL A 369 6.31 -22.72 -15.41
CA VAL A 369 5.03 -22.16 -14.99
C VAL A 369 4.03 -22.35 -16.12
N GLY A 370 2.81 -22.77 -15.80
CA GLY A 370 1.68 -22.76 -16.72
C GLY A 370 0.62 -21.74 -16.31
N VAL A 371 -0.31 -21.42 -17.20
CA VAL A 371 -1.42 -20.49 -16.92
C VAL A 371 -2.78 -21.15 -17.11
N LEU A 372 -3.66 -21.04 -16.12
CA LEU A 372 -5.05 -21.47 -16.22
C LEU A 372 -5.95 -20.25 -16.44
N LEU A 373 -6.63 -20.18 -17.58
CA LEU A 373 -7.53 -19.09 -17.96
C LEU A 373 -8.99 -19.47 -17.68
N LEU A 374 -9.68 -18.70 -16.83
CA LEU A 374 -11.06 -18.96 -16.43
C LEU A 374 -11.97 -17.78 -16.80
N HIS A 375 -12.98 -18.05 -17.63
CA HIS A 375 -13.96 -17.07 -18.09
C HIS A 375 -15.05 -16.77 -17.04
N GLY A 376 -15.89 -15.76 -17.32
CA GLY A 376 -16.97 -15.28 -16.47
C GLY A 376 -18.28 -16.08 -16.54
N PHE A 377 -19.27 -15.65 -15.76
CA PHE A 377 -20.63 -16.17 -15.82
C PHE A 377 -21.35 -15.64 -17.05
N SER A 378 -22.17 -16.47 -17.69
CA SER A 378 -22.90 -16.11 -18.93
C SER A 378 -22.00 -15.71 -20.11
N SER A 379 -20.70 -16.01 -20.03
CA SER A 379 -19.70 -15.64 -21.03
C SER A 379 -19.23 -16.82 -21.88
N HIS A 380 -18.28 -16.53 -22.77
CA HIS A 380 -17.54 -17.54 -23.55
C HIS A 380 -16.04 -17.50 -23.19
N THR A 381 -15.24 -18.45 -23.70
CA THR A 381 -13.77 -18.45 -23.51
C THR A 381 -13.07 -17.32 -24.26
N ASP A 382 -13.74 -16.69 -25.24
CA ASP A 382 -13.20 -15.56 -25.98
C ASP A 382 -12.85 -14.36 -25.08
N THR A 383 -13.57 -14.18 -23.97
CA THR A 383 -13.35 -13.12 -22.97
C THR A 383 -11.98 -13.16 -22.28
N VAL A 384 -11.32 -14.33 -22.29
CA VAL A 384 -9.96 -14.50 -21.77
C VAL A 384 -8.93 -14.87 -22.84
N SER A 385 -9.39 -15.17 -24.07
CA SER A 385 -8.55 -15.64 -25.17
C SER A 385 -7.52 -14.62 -25.67
N GLY A 386 -7.73 -13.32 -25.41
CA GLY A 386 -6.77 -12.27 -25.76
C GLY A 386 -5.38 -12.49 -25.14
N LEU A 387 -5.29 -13.24 -24.03
CA LEU A 387 -4.02 -13.62 -23.41
C LEU A 387 -3.24 -14.70 -24.18
N VAL A 388 -3.91 -15.50 -25.01
CA VAL A 388 -3.31 -16.66 -25.69
C VAL A 388 -2.11 -16.28 -26.57
N PRO A 389 -2.19 -15.26 -27.47
CA PRO A 389 -1.03 -14.85 -28.26
C PRO A 389 0.19 -14.45 -27.41
N HIS A 390 -0.04 -13.85 -26.24
CA HIS A 390 1.05 -13.50 -25.32
C HIS A 390 1.67 -14.72 -24.64
N LEU A 391 0.86 -15.73 -24.31
CA LEU A 391 1.32 -16.98 -23.72
C LEU A 391 2.09 -17.83 -24.74
N ASP A 392 1.61 -17.90 -25.97
CA ASP A 392 2.28 -18.59 -27.08
C ASP A 392 3.64 -17.96 -27.38
N ALA A 393 3.69 -16.62 -27.52
CA ALA A 393 4.93 -15.89 -27.72
C ALA A 393 5.93 -16.09 -26.58
N ALA A 394 5.45 -16.26 -25.34
CA ALA A 394 6.28 -16.51 -24.17
C ALA A 394 6.60 -18.00 -23.93
N GLN A 395 6.07 -18.90 -24.79
CA GLN A 395 6.14 -20.36 -24.70
C GLN A 395 5.65 -20.89 -23.34
N ILE A 396 4.54 -20.35 -22.84
CA ILE A 396 3.94 -20.71 -21.56
C ILE A 396 2.77 -21.67 -21.80
N PRO A 397 2.82 -22.93 -21.32
CA PRO A 397 1.70 -23.86 -21.43
C PRO A 397 0.48 -23.32 -20.70
N TYR A 398 -0.70 -23.48 -21.30
CA TYR A 398 -1.94 -23.03 -20.68
C TYR A 398 -3.08 -24.04 -20.83
N GLU A 399 -4.10 -23.87 -20.00
CA GLU A 399 -5.41 -24.51 -20.14
C GLU A 399 -6.49 -23.44 -20.10
N MET A 400 -7.53 -23.60 -20.91
CA MET A 400 -8.67 -22.67 -21.00
C MET A 400 -9.95 -23.49 -21.11
N PRO A 401 -10.44 -24.06 -19.99
CA PRO A 401 -11.59 -24.95 -20.01
C PRO A 401 -12.89 -24.18 -20.28
N TRP A 402 -13.84 -24.87 -20.90
CA TRP A 402 -15.25 -24.48 -20.86
C TRP A 402 -15.84 -24.88 -19.50
N LEU A 403 -16.37 -23.91 -18.76
CA LEU A 403 -17.10 -24.19 -17.52
C LEU A 403 -18.53 -24.61 -17.88
N ARG A 404 -19.06 -25.68 -17.26
CA ARG A 404 -20.38 -26.25 -17.59
C ARG A 404 -21.47 -25.20 -17.79
N GLY A 405 -22.29 -25.40 -18.83
CA GLY A 405 -23.39 -24.52 -19.23
C GLY A 405 -22.97 -23.28 -20.04
N HIS A 406 -21.66 -23.08 -20.27
CA HIS A 406 -21.13 -21.99 -21.09
C HIS A 406 -20.67 -22.48 -22.46
N GLY A 407 -20.58 -21.58 -23.44
CA GLY A 407 -20.15 -21.90 -24.81
C GLY A 407 -21.20 -22.52 -25.70
N THR A 408 -22.43 -22.59 -25.22
CA THR A 408 -23.55 -23.24 -25.91
C THR A 408 -24.74 -22.27 -25.96
N HIS A 409 -25.75 -22.49 -25.15
CA HIS A 409 -26.93 -21.65 -25.07
C HIS A 409 -27.24 -21.32 -23.60
N TRP A 410 -27.79 -20.13 -23.33
CA TRP A 410 -28.03 -19.65 -21.96
C TRP A 410 -28.89 -20.60 -21.12
N SER A 411 -29.78 -21.39 -21.73
CA SER A 411 -30.61 -22.37 -21.04
C SER A 411 -29.81 -23.50 -20.40
N ASP A 412 -28.61 -23.78 -20.90
CA ASP A 412 -27.77 -24.89 -20.43
C ASP A 412 -27.11 -24.57 -19.09
N LEU A 413 -27.22 -23.33 -18.62
CA LEU A 413 -26.86 -22.94 -17.26
C LEU A 413 -27.91 -23.39 -16.22
N ARG A 414 -29.11 -23.82 -16.64
CA ARG A 414 -30.15 -24.26 -15.70
C ARG A 414 -29.68 -25.46 -14.89
N GLY A 415 -29.83 -25.39 -13.58
CA GLY A 415 -29.42 -26.44 -12.64
C GLY A 415 -27.90 -26.67 -12.55
N VAL A 416 -27.06 -25.90 -13.26
CA VAL A 416 -25.61 -25.95 -13.11
C VAL A 416 -25.23 -25.28 -11.80
N THR A 417 -24.37 -25.93 -11.02
CA THR A 417 -23.96 -25.47 -9.69
C THR A 417 -22.55 -24.91 -9.67
N ALA A 418 -22.18 -24.17 -8.62
CA ALA A 418 -20.81 -23.71 -8.43
C ALA A 418 -19.81 -24.87 -8.32
N ARG A 419 -20.26 -26.02 -7.80
CA ARG A 419 -19.46 -27.24 -7.75
C ARG A 419 -19.10 -27.73 -9.15
N ASP A 420 -19.99 -27.58 -10.12
CA ASP A 420 -19.72 -28.00 -11.49
C ASP A 420 -18.65 -27.13 -12.14
N TRP A 421 -18.77 -25.80 -12.02
CA TRP A 421 -17.75 -24.85 -12.50
C TRP A 421 -16.39 -25.09 -11.83
N TYR A 422 -16.38 -25.28 -10.51
CA TYR A 422 -15.16 -25.63 -9.78
C TYR A 422 -14.55 -26.95 -10.28
N THR A 423 -15.36 -27.99 -10.47
CA THR A 423 -14.88 -29.31 -10.91
C THR A 423 -14.22 -29.25 -12.29
N ASP A 424 -14.80 -28.49 -13.22
CA ASP A 424 -14.22 -28.34 -14.56
C ASP A 424 -12.88 -27.57 -14.51
N ALA A 425 -12.82 -26.51 -13.70
CA ALA A 425 -11.58 -25.75 -13.51
C ALA A 425 -10.49 -26.54 -12.77
N GLU A 426 -10.86 -27.33 -11.76
CA GLU A 426 -9.94 -28.20 -11.00
C GLU A 426 -9.34 -29.28 -11.91
N ARG A 427 -10.13 -29.90 -12.79
CA ARG A 427 -9.62 -30.87 -13.78
C ARG A 427 -8.60 -30.25 -14.72
N ALA A 428 -8.86 -29.03 -15.20
CA ALA A 428 -7.92 -28.30 -16.04
C ALA A 428 -6.64 -27.92 -15.26
N LEU A 429 -6.77 -27.47 -14.00
CA LEU A 429 -5.63 -27.20 -13.12
C LEU A 429 -4.74 -28.43 -12.95
N VAL A 430 -5.33 -29.59 -12.61
CA VAL A 430 -4.58 -30.84 -12.40
C VAL A 430 -3.92 -31.32 -13.69
N THR A 431 -4.61 -31.22 -14.82
CA THR A 431 -4.06 -31.56 -16.14
C THR A 431 -2.85 -30.70 -16.47
N LEU A 432 -2.95 -29.39 -16.27
CA LEU A 432 -1.85 -28.46 -16.48
C LEU A 432 -0.69 -28.73 -15.54
N ALA A 433 -0.97 -28.93 -14.24
CA ALA A 433 0.03 -29.24 -13.22
C ALA A 433 0.79 -30.55 -13.47
N GLY A 434 0.25 -31.47 -14.29
CA GLY A 434 0.98 -32.64 -14.77
C GLY A 434 2.13 -32.32 -15.73
N ARG A 435 2.19 -31.10 -16.28
CA ARG A 435 3.17 -30.66 -17.31
C ARG A 435 4.10 -29.54 -16.82
N VAL A 436 3.76 -28.86 -15.73
CA VAL A 436 4.48 -27.69 -15.19
C VAL A 436 4.73 -27.84 -13.69
N ASP A 437 5.63 -27.04 -13.13
CA ASP A 437 5.94 -27.10 -11.69
C ASP A 437 4.83 -26.44 -10.85
N ARG A 438 4.27 -25.33 -11.36
CA ARG A 438 3.19 -24.57 -10.76
C ARG A 438 2.34 -23.86 -11.81
N VAL A 439 1.13 -23.49 -11.41
CA VAL A 439 0.15 -22.80 -12.27
C VAL A 439 -0.16 -21.41 -11.73
N VAL A 440 -0.18 -20.41 -12.59
CA VAL A 440 -0.79 -19.10 -12.31
C VAL A 440 -2.24 -19.14 -12.81
N VAL A 441 -3.20 -18.84 -11.94
CA VAL A 441 -4.62 -18.83 -12.31
C VAL A 441 -5.01 -17.39 -12.67
N VAL A 442 -5.65 -17.20 -13.82
CA VAL A 442 -6.22 -15.92 -14.25
C VAL A 442 -7.73 -16.11 -14.40
N GLY A 443 -8.50 -15.39 -13.59
CA GLY A 443 -9.96 -15.56 -13.54
C GLY A 443 -10.70 -14.25 -13.74
N LEU A 444 -11.53 -14.19 -14.77
CA LEU A 444 -12.44 -13.07 -15.04
C LEU A 444 -13.79 -13.30 -14.35
N SER A 445 -14.31 -12.30 -13.64
CA SER A 445 -15.66 -12.32 -13.06
C SER A 445 -15.91 -13.55 -12.18
N MET A 446 -16.86 -14.43 -12.54
CA MET A 446 -17.07 -15.73 -11.87
C MET A 446 -15.80 -16.60 -11.88
N GLY A 447 -15.04 -16.61 -12.97
CA GLY A 447 -13.75 -17.29 -13.03
C GLY A 447 -12.77 -16.80 -11.97
N GLY A 448 -12.90 -15.55 -11.53
CA GLY A 448 -12.17 -15.02 -10.36
C GLY A 448 -12.59 -15.66 -9.03
N LEU A 449 -13.88 -15.96 -8.84
CA LEU A 449 -14.36 -16.71 -7.67
C LEU A 449 -13.86 -18.16 -7.68
N VAL A 450 -13.91 -18.81 -8.85
CA VAL A 450 -13.37 -20.17 -9.03
C VAL A 450 -11.86 -20.17 -8.78
N GLY A 451 -11.13 -19.19 -9.29
CA GLY A 451 -9.70 -19.03 -9.05
C GLY A 451 -9.35 -18.80 -7.58
N LEU A 452 -10.16 -18.01 -6.85
CA LEU A 452 -10.02 -17.86 -5.40
C LEU A 452 -10.20 -19.20 -4.68
N GLU A 453 -11.20 -20.00 -5.05
CA GLU A 453 -11.40 -21.32 -4.44
C GLU A 453 -10.27 -22.31 -4.76
N LEU A 454 -9.79 -22.34 -6.01
CA LEU A 454 -8.63 -23.15 -6.40
C LEU A 454 -7.39 -22.77 -5.59
N ALA A 455 -7.16 -21.47 -5.37
CA ALA A 455 -6.05 -20.98 -4.57
C ALA A 455 -6.15 -21.36 -3.07
N MET A 456 -7.37 -21.48 -2.54
CA MET A 456 -7.61 -21.95 -1.15
C MET A 456 -7.35 -23.45 -1.03
N ARG A 457 -7.81 -24.24 -2.01
CA ARG A 457 -7.81 -25.71 -1.95
C ARG A 457 -6.53 -26.36 -2.46
N HIS A 458 -5.85 -25.71 -3.40
CA HIS A 458 -4.64 -26.19 -4.06
C HIS A 458 -3.46 -25.20 -3.99
N PRO A 459 -3.11 -24.66 -2.80
CA PRO A 459 -1.97 -23.75 -2.67
C PRO A 459 -0.63 -24.40 -3.07
N GLU A 460 -0.57 -25.74 -3.10
CA GLU A 460 0.57 -26.51 -3.56
C GLU A 460 0.72 -26.54 -5.09
N LEU A 461 -0.35 -26.31 -5.86
CA LEU A 461 -0.32 -26.27 -7.32
C LEU A 461 -0.31 -24.82 -7.84
N VAL A 462 -0.94 -23.90 -7.12
CA VAL A 462 -1.11 -22.51 -7.54
C VAL A 462 0.09 -21.66 -7.10
N ALA A 463 0.88 -21.16 -8.06
CA ALA A 463 1.96 -20.20 -7.82
C ALA A 463 1.44 -18.81 -7.47
N GLY A 464 0.35 -18.39 -8.11
CA GLY A 464 -0.27 -17.10 -7.91
C GLY A 464 -1.64 -17.01 -8.58
N LEU A 465 -2.43 -16.01 -8.17
CA LEU A 465 -3.78 -15.77 -8.64
C LEU A 465 -3.92 -14.34 -9.18
N CYS A 466 -4.46 -14.19 -10.38
CA CYS A 466 -4.86 -12.90 -10.92
C CYS A 466 -6.38 -12.88 -11.11
N THR A 467 -7.07 -12.02 -10.36
CA THR A 467 -8.52 -11.84 -10.50
C THR A 467 -8.82 -10.60 -11.32
N VAL A 468 -9.62 -10.72 -12.36
CA VAL A 468 -10.08 -9.59 -13.20
C VAL A 468 -11.57 -9.38 -12.92
N GLY A 469 -11.94 -8.27 -12.29
CA GLY A 469 -13.34 -7.93 -11.99
C GLY A 469 -14.10 -9.04 -11.24
N ALA A 470 -13.47 -9.73 -10.28
CA ALA A 470 -14.05 -10.92 -9.66
C ALA A 470 -15.44 -10.65 -9.03
N ALA A 471 -16.40 -11.54 -9.32
CA ALA A 471 -17.83 -11.37 -9.03
C ALA A 471 -18.24 -11.54 -7.56
N LEU A 472 -17.49 -10.92 -6.64
CA LEU A 472 -17.73 -11.03 -5.19
C LEU A 472 -18.90 -10.16 -4.71
N ARG A 473 -19.12 -9.01 -5.37
CA ARG A 473 -20.18 -8.04 -5.02
C ARG A 473 -20.75 -7.42 -6.29
N PHE A 474 -22.04 -7.61 -6.54
CA PHE A 474 -22.72 -7.04 -7.70
C PHE A 474 -23.11 -5.57 -7.47
N ALA A 475 -23.10 -4.77 -8.54
CA ALA A 475 -23.44 -3.36 -8.50
C ALA A 475 -24.95 -3.10 -8.35
N ASP A 476 -25.77 -3.96 -8.96
CA ASP A 476 -27.23 -3.86 -8.88
C ASP A 476 -27.72 -4.15 -7.44
N PRO A 477 -28.43 -3.21 -6.77
CA PRO A 477 -29.03 -3.44 -5.45
C PRO A 477 -30.02 -4.61 -5.43
N LEU A 478 -30.70 -4.90 -6.55
CA LEU A 478 -31.67 -6.00 -6.67
C LEU A 478 -31.00 -7.37 -6.64
N SER A 479 -29.68 -7.46 -6.86
CA SER A 479 -28.91 -8.70 -6.69
C SER A 479 -29.00 -9.27 -5.26
N GLY A 480 -29.40 -8.49 -4.26
CA GLY A 480 -29.68 -9.01 -2.91
C GLY A 480 -30.98 -9.80 -2.80
N LEU A 481 -31.92 -9.61 -3.74
CA LEU A 481 -33.23 -10.26 -3.78
C LEU A 481 -33.25 -11.53 -4.64
N THR A 482 -32.08 -11.96 -5.14
CA THR A 482 -31.94 -13.13 -6.02
C THR A 482 -32.63 -14.41 -5.52
N PRO A 483 -32.60 -14.78 -4.22
CA PRO A 483 -33.31 -15.97 -3.72
C PRO A 483 -34.84 -15.90 -3.88
N LEU A 484 -35.41 -14.71 -4.07
CA LEU A 484 -36.83 -14.52 -4.38
C LEU A 484 -37.08 -14.54 -5.89
N LEU A 485 -36.16 -13.93 -6.68
CA LEU A 485 -36.28 -13.81 -8.13
C LEU A 485 -36.27 -15.17 -8.86
N GLU A 486 -35.53 -16.17 -8.35
CA GLU A 486 -35.52 -17.53 -8.92
C GLU A 486 -36.92 -18.19 -8.96
N ARG A 487 -37.82 -17.79 -8.05
CA ARG A 487 -39.18 -18.35 -7.94
C ARG A 487 -40.21 -17.65 -8.83
N VAL A 488 -39.87 -16.48 -9.35
CA VAL A 488 -40.82 -15.56 -10.00
C VAL A 488 -40.53 -15.39 -11.49
N ALA A 489 -39.25 -15.37 -11.88
CA ALA A 489 -38.84 -15.24 -13.28
C ALA A 489 -37.90 -16.38 -13.64
N GLY A 490 -38.11 -17.05 -14.78
CA GLY A 490 -37.25 -18.15 -15.22
C GLY A 490 -35.92 -17.72 -15.84
N SER A 491 -35.71 -16.42 -16.07
CA SER A 491 -34.49 -15.85 -16.66
C SER A 491 -34.45 -14.33 -16.50
N TRP A 492 -33.27 -13.74 -16.67
CA TRP A 492 -33.03 -12.30 -16.60
C TRP A 492 -32.11 -11.83 -17.74
N PRO A 493 -32.27 -10.60 -18.28
CA PRO A 493 -31.35 -10.06 -19.27
C PRO A 493 -29.94 -9.86 -18.68
N SER A 494 -28.91 -10.07 -19.50
CA SER A 494 -27.53 -9.79 -19.10
C SER A 494 -27.26 -8.29 -19.11
N PRO A 495 -26.54 -7.75 -18.10
CA PRO A 495 -26.16 -6.34 -18.09
C PRO A 495 -25.13 -6.05 -19.19
N ASN A 496 -25.07 -4.80 -19.64
CA ASN A 496 -23.96 -4.36 -20.48
C ASN A 496 -22.66 -4.41 -19.68
N ALA A 497 -21.68 -5.14 -20.22
CA ALA A 497 -20.40 -5.39 -19.57
C ALA A 497 -19.26 -4.53 -20.15
N PHE A 498 -19.52 -3.73 -21.18
CA PHE A 498 -18.53 -2.90 -21.87
C PHE A 498 -18.84 -1.41 -21.71
N ASN A 499 -17.80 -0.59 -21.65
CA ASN A 499 -17.91 0.86 -21.71
C ASN A 499 -17.67 1.42 -23.12
N ASP A 500 -17.00 0.67 -24.00
CA ASP A 500 -17.02 0.93 -25.45
C ASP A 500 -18.26 0.26 -26.11
N PRO A 501 -19.22 1.04 -26.62
CA PRO A 501 -20.40 0.49 -27.29
C PRO A 501 -20.08 -0.32 -28.56
N ALA A 502 -18.98 -0.01 -29.26
CA ALA A 502 -18.58 -0.71 -30.47
C ALA A 502 -17.97 -2.09 -30.18
N LEU A 503 -17.35 -2.25 -29.01
CA LEU A 503 -16.87 -3.56 -28.55
C LEU A 503 -18.04 -4.41 -28.02
N ALA A 504 -19.01 -3.76 -27.37
CA ALA A 504 -20.22 -4.42 -26.86
C ALA A 504 -21.00 -5.17 -27.95
N THR A 505 -21.10 -4.63 -29.17
CA THR A 505 -21.85 -5.25 -30.29
C THR A 505 -21.22 -6.54 -30.80
N ASN A 506 -19.92 -6.74 -30.55
CA ASN A 506 -19.20 -7.95 -30.94
C ASN A 506 -19.18 -9.03 -29.84
N SER A 507 -19.77 -8.73 -28.68
CA SER A 507 -19.79 -9.67 -27.56
C SER A 507 -20.57 -10.93 -27.91
N ARG A 508 -19.96 -12.09 -27.63
CA ARG A 508 -20.63 -13.39 -27.72
C ARG A 508 -21.31 -13.80 -26.43
N ASN A 509 -21.22 -12.98 -25.38
CA ASN A 509 -21.86 -13.28 -24.10
C ASN A 509 -23.37 -13.49 -24.28
N TYR A 510 -23.94 -14.35 -23.46
CA TYR A 510 -25.37 -14.59 -23.51
C TYR A 510 -26.13 -13.29 -23.22
N THR A 511 -27.17 -13.01 -24.00
CA THR A 511 -28.01 -11.81 -23.84
C THR A 511 -28.96 -11.91 -22.64
N ARG A 512 -29.11 -13.11 -22.08
CA ARG A 512 -29.90 -13.43 -20.88
C ARG A 512 -29.31 -14.64 -20.17
N PHE A 513 -29.68 -14.86 -18.92
CA PHE A 513 -29.28 -16.02 -18.13
C PHE A 513 -30.44 -16.59 -17.29
N PRO A 514 -30.42 -17.87 -16.89
CA PRO A 514 -31.39 -18.42 -15.95
C PRO A 514 -31.20 -17.83 -14.55
N THR A 515 -32.30 -17.48 -13.88
CA THR A 515 -32.28 -16.87 -12.54
C THR A 515 -31.77 -17.83 -11.46
N ASP A 516 -32.02 -19.13 -11.59
CA ASP A 516 -31.48 -20.18 -10.72
C ASP A 516 -29.95 -20.25 -10.80
N ALA A 517 -29.40 -20.12 -12.01
CA ALA A 517 -27.96 -20.08 -12.22
C ALA A 517 -27.32 -18.80 -11.61
N PHE A 518 -28.02 -17.66 -11.68
CA PHE A 518 -27.56 -16.45 -10.99
C PHE A 518 -27.68 -16.55 -9.46
N ALA A 519 -28.73 -17.21 -8.96
CA ALA A 519 -28.86 -17.51 -7.53
C ALA A 519 -27.71 -18.39 -7.02
N GLU A 520 -27.28 -19.35 -7.83
CA GLU A 520 -26.07 -20.14 -7.56
C GLU A 520 -24.83 -19.26 -7.49
N LEU A 521 -24.59 -18.42 -8.52
CA LEU A 521 -23.44 -17.51 -8.54
C LEU A 521 -23.42 -16.59 -7.30
N TRP A 522 -24.58 -16.05 -6.92
CA TRP A 522 -24.69 -15.19 -5.74
C TRP A 522 -24.37 -15.94 -4.44
N ARG A 523 -24.90 -17.16 -4.27
CA ARG A 523 -24.60 -18.02 -3.12
C ARG A 523 -23.12 -18.38 -3.09
N TYR A 524 -22.52 -18.63 -4.25
CA TYR A 524 -21.11 -18.91 -4.38
C TYR A 524 -20.23 -17.72 -3.98
N ALA A 525 -20.55 -16.52 -4.46
CA ALA A 525 -19.87 -15.29 -4.05
C ALA A 525 -19.91 -15.09 -2.52
N LYS A 526 -21.07 -15.34 -1.89
CA LYS A 526 -21.21 -15.27 -0.42
C LYS A 526 -20.36 -16.31 0.31
N HIS A 527 -20.31 -17.52 -0.21
CA HIS A 527 -19.47 -18.59 0.34
C HIS A 527 -17.97 -18.23 0.26
N ILE A 528 -17.50 -17.73 -0.88
CA ILE A 528 -16.11 -17.30 -1.07
C ILE A 528 -15.78 -16.08 -0.20
N GLU A 529 -16.69 -15.11 -0.08
CA GLU A 529 -16.51 -13.91 0.75
C GLU A 529 -16.17 -14.26 2.21
N GLY A 530 -16.84 -15.28 2.76
CA GLY A 530 -16.60 -15.76 4.13
C GLY A 530 -15.26 -16.47 4.34
N ARG A 531 -14.58 -16.85 3.25
CA ARG A 531 -13.38 -17.69 3.25
C ARG A 531 -12.15 -17.00 2.67
N LEU A 532 -12.24 -15.73 2.26
CA LEU A 532 -11.11 -14.99 1.67
C LEU A 532 -9.82 -15.07 2.50
N GLY A 533 -9.92 -15.11 3.83
CA GLY A 533 -8.78 -15.27 4.73
C GLY A 533 -7.99 -16.59 4.56
N GLU A 534 -8.52 -17.57 3.85
CA GLU A 534 -7.82 -18.84 3.52
C GLU A 534 -6.88 -18.69 2.30
N VAL A 535 -6.95 -17.60 1.54
CA VAL A 535 -6.07 -17.36 0.38
C VAL A 535 -4.71 -16.86 0.86
N HIS A 536 -3.69 -17.70 0.73
CA HIS A 536 -2.31 -17.38 1.10
C HIS A 536 -1.35 -17.20 -0.09
N VAL A 537 -1.73 -17.67 -1.27
CA VAL A 537 -0.89 -17.55 -2.48
C VAL A 537 -0.75 -16.08 -2.90
N PRO A 538 0.35 -15.70 -3.56
CA PRO A 538 0.47 -14.39 -4.20
C PRO A 538 -0.75 -14.04 -5.08
N ILE A 539 -1.27 -12.82 -4.96
CA ILE A 539 -2.49 -12.40 -5.65
C ILE A 539 -2.38 -10.99 -6.23
N ARG A 540 -2.86 -10.81 -7.47
CA ARG A 540 -3.06 -9.50 -8.10
C ARG A 540 -4.54 -9.32 -8.44
N VAL A 541 -5.15 -8.27 -7.88
CA VAL A 541 -6.54 -7.90 -8.10
C VAL A 541 -6.59 -6.79 -9.16
N LEU A 542 -7.18 -7.07 -10.31
CA LEU A 542 -7.40 -6.12 -11.40
C LEU A 542 -8.88 -5.73 -11.37
N GLN A 543 -9.19 -4.45 -11.13
CA GLN A 543 -10.58 -3.98 -10.97
C GLN A 543 -10.80 -2.66 -11.71
N SER A 544 -11.89 -2.56 -12.47
CA SER A 544 -12.33 -1.29 -13.02
C SER A 544 -13.13 -0.47 -12.01
N LYS A 545 -12.91 0.86 -12.01
CA LYS A 545 -13.73 1.83 -11.27
C LYS A 545 -15.08 2.12 -11.94
N LYS A 546 -15.20 1.85 -13.24
CA LYS A 546 -16.42 2.01 -14.03
C LYS A 546 -17.07 0.68 -14.37
N ASP A 547 -16.85 -0.32 -13.52
CA ASP A 547 -17.56 -1.59 -13.60
C ASP A 547 -19.02 -1.40 -13.14
N HIS A 548 -19.94 -1.64 -14.05
CA HIS A 548 -21.38 -1.53 -13.82
C HIS A 548 -22.04 -2.87 -13.48
N VAL A 549 -21.30 -3.98 -13.54
CA VAL A 549 -21.77 -5.34 -13.24
C VAL A 549 -21.35 -5.72 -11.83
N VAL A 550 -20.06 -5.58 -11.54
CA VAL A 550 -19.44 -5.85 -10.24
C VAL A 550 -19.08 -4.53 -9.59
N ALA A 551 -19.52 -4.33 -8.35
CA ALA A 551 -19.24 -3.12 -7.61
C ALA A 551 -17.72 -3.02 -7.35
N PRO A 552 -17.07 -1.87 -7.62
CA PRO A 552 -15.64 -1.67 -7.38
C PRO A 552 -15.15 -2.07 -5.97
N VAL A 553 -16.03 -1.98 -4.96
CA VAL A 553 -15.75 -2.41 -3.58
C VAL A 553 -15.34 -3.90 -3.48
N ALA A 554 -15.74 -4.74 -4.44
CA ALA A 554 -15.33 -6.15 -4.51
C ALA A 554 -13.79 -6.29 -4.53
N GLY A 555 -13.10 -5.47 -5.33
CA GLY A 555 -11.64 -5.49 -5.41
C GLY A 555 -10.98 -5.19 -4.06
N ASN A 556 -11.48 -4.18 -3.34
CA ASN A 556 -11.01 -3.86 -1.99
C ASN A 556 -11.29 -5.01 -1.01
N MET A 557 -12.47 -5.63 -1.07
CA MET A 557 -12.82 -6.73 -0.19
C MET A 557 -11.88 -7.93 -0.36
N ILE A 558 -11.55 -8.29 -1.60
CA ILE A 558 -10.57 -9.35 -1.89
C ILE A 558 -9.22 -8.93 -1.32
N TYR A 559 -8.72 -7.77 -1.76
CA TYR A 559 -7.41 -7.27 -1.39
C TYR A 559 -7.18 -7.20 0.13
N GLU A 560 -8.19 -6.74 0.88
CA GLU A 560 -8.09 -6.57 2.33
C GLU A 560 -8.20 -7.88 3.10
N LYS A 561 -9.12 -8.76 2.69
CA LYS A 561 -9.49 -9.96 3.48
C LYS A 561 -8.61 -11.17 3.22
N VAL A 562 -7.88 -11.24 2.10
CA VAL A 562 -6.92 -12.33 1.85
C VAL A 562 -5.77 -12.33 2.84
N SER A 563 -5.21 -13.50 3.14
CA SER A 563 -4.06 -13.65 4.04
C SER A 563 -2.72 -13.76 3.30
N SER A 564 -2.71 -13.42 2.01
CA SER A 564 -1.50 -13.40 1.18
C SER A 564 -0.54 -12.29 1.61
N LEU A 565 0.74 -12.63 1.72
CA LEU A 565 1.82 -11.68 1.97
C LEU A 565 2.20 -10.88 0.71
N HIS A 566 1.87 -11.41 -0.48
CA HIS A 566 2.14 -10.78 -1.77
C HIS A 566 0.80 -10.47 -2.43
N ARG A 567 0.23 -9.31 -2.09
CA ARG A 567 -1.06 -8.88 -2.63
C ARG A 567 -0.96 -7.51 -3.26
N GLU A 568 -1.54 -7.39 -4.45
CA GLU A 568 -1.57 -6.16 -5.23
C GLU A 568 -2.99 -5.88 -5.70
N ILE A 569 -3.32 -4.60 -5.87
CA ILE A 569 -4.53 -4.15 -6.53
C ILE A 569 -4.18 -3.11 -7.58
N THR A 570 -4.74 -3.24 -8.78
CA THR A 570 -4.56 -2.30 -9.89
C THR A 570 -5.95 -1.83 -10.34
N TRP A 571 -6.09 -0.51 -10.44
CA TRP A 571 -7.33 0.14 -10.83
C TRP A 571 -7.29 0.60 -12.27
N TYR A 572 -8.39 0.36 -12.98
CA TYR A 572 -8.62 0.79 -14.35
C TYR A 572 -9.74 1.83 -14.36
N GLU A 573 -9.58 2.88 -15.17
CA GLU A 573 -10.38 4.11 -15.04
C GLU A 573 -11.51 4.19 -16.08
N ALA A 574 -11.38 3.47 -17.19
CA ALA A 574 -12.22 3.61 -18.37
C ALA A 574 -12.99 2.35 -18.73
N SER A 575 -12.40 1.17 -18.56
CA SER A 575 -13.02 -0.11 -18.95
C SER A 575 -14.29 -0.43 -18.16
N GLY A 576 -15.18 -1.21 -18.76
CA GLY A 576 -16.32 -1.85 -18.10
C GLY A 576 -15.90 -3.12 -17.35
N HIS A 577 -16.80 -4.09 -17.30
CA HIS A 577 -16.61 -5.37 -16.62
C HIS A 577 -15.76 -6.37 -17.45
N GLU A 578 -15.93 -6.39 -18.78
CA GLU A 578 -15.15 -7.23 -19.71
C GLU A 578 -13.76 -6.63 -19.97
N MET A 579 -12.99 -6.41 -18.90
CA MET A 579 -11.76 -5.63 -18.91
C MET A 579 -10.68 -6.14 -19.86
N LEU A 580 -10.68 -7.43 -20.20
CA LEU A 580 -9.75 -8.05 -21.16
C LEU A 580 -10.14 -7.81 -22.64
N GLN A 581 -11.30 -7.19 -22.89
CA GLN A 581 -11.85 -6.93 -24.22
C GLN A 581 -12.35 -5.48 -24.39
N ASP A 582 -12.10 -4.60 -23.43
CA ASP A 582 -12.62 -3.22 -23.42
C ASP A 582 -11.51 -2.17 -23.61
N LEU A 583 -11.82 -0.90 -23.37
CA LEU A 583 -10.96 0.27 -23.61
C LEU A 583 -9.51 0.16 -23.11
N GLU A 584 -9.25 -0.58 -22.02
CA GLU A 584 -7.90 -0.75 -21.46
C GLU A 584 -7.38 -2.20 -21.56
N ALA A 585 -7.94 -3.02 -22.46
CA ALA A 585 -7.60 -4.44 -22.62
C ALA A 585 -6.10 -4.71 -22.74
N ASP A 586 -5.38 -3.99 -23.60
CA ASP A 586 -3.92 -4.16 -23.77
C ASP A 586 -3.16 -3.96 -22.46
N ARG A 587 -3.56 -2.96 -21.67
CA ARG A 587 -2.95 -2.67 -20.37
C ARG A 587 -3.29 -3.78 -19.36
N VAL A 588 -4.54 -4.24 -19.33
CA VAL A 588 -4.98 -5.34 -18.46
C VAL A 588 -4.19 -6.61 -18.78
N MET A 589 -4.06 -6.96 -20.07
CA MET A 589 -3.31 -8.13 -20.52
C MET A 589 -1.81 -8.01 -20.21
N GLY A 590 -1.22 -6.83 -20.42
CA GLY A 590 0.17 -6.54 -20.01
C GLY A 590 0.38 -6.75 -18.52
N ASP A 591 -0.51 -6.22 -17.68
CA ASP A 591 -0.45 -6.37 -16.23
C ASP A 591 -0.61 -7.83 -15.76
N VAL A 592 -1.43 -8.64 -16.46
CA VAL A 592 -1.53 -10.09 -16.22
C VAL A 592 -0.20 -10.76 -16.56
N MET A 593 0.38 -10.48 -17.73
CA MET A 593 1.63 -11.10 -18.18
C MET A 593 2.83 -10.72 -17.31
N ASP A 594 2.89 -9.47 -16.85
CA ASP A 594 3.88 -9.01 -15.88
C ASP A 594 3.78 -9.78 -14.56
N PHE A 595 2.56 -10.09 -14.11
CA PHE A 595 2.35 -10.91 -12.92
C PHE A 595 2.80 -12.36 -13.15
N VAL A 596 2.46 -12.96 -14.30
CA VAL A 596 2.89 -14.32 -14.68
C VAL A 596 4.42 -14.43 -14.72
N ALA A 597 5.11 -13.43 -15.29
CA ALA A 597 6.55 -13.43 -15.45
C ALA A 597 7.33 -13.49 -14.12
N ARG A 598 6.76 -12.97 -13.02
CA ARG A 598 7.39 -12.96 -11.69
C ARG A 598 7.61 -14.37 -11.11
N PHE A 599 6.83 -15.35 -11.57
CA PHE A 599 6.92 -16.72 -11.09
C PHE A 599 7.89 -17.59 -11.90
N ARG A 600 8.50 -17.05 -12.97
CA ARG A 600 9.47 -17.78 -13.81
C ARG A 600 10.90 -17.55 -13.33
N ARG A 601 11.69 -18.63 -13.22
CA ARG A 601 13.15 -18.52 -13.04
C ARG A 601 13.77 -17.84 -14.27
N GLY A 602 14.58 -16.81 -14.05
CA GLY A 602 15.12 -15.93 -15.10
C GLY A 602 14.50 -14.51 -15.10
N GLY A 603 13.34 -14.34 -14.44
CA GLY A 603 12.70 -13.05 -14.19
C GLY A 603 12.29 -12.28 -15.47
N PRO A 604 11.77 -11.05 -15.32
CA PRO A 604 11.41 -10.19 -16.45
C PRO A 604 12.61 -9.82 -17.34
N LYS A 605 13.84 -9.88 -16.80
CA LYS A 605 15.08 -9.53 -17.50
C LYS A 605 15.36 -10.47 -18.68
N ALA A 606 15.10 -11.77 -18.54
CA ALA A 606 15.27 -12.72 -19.64
C ALA A 606 14.30 -12.49 -20.82
N VAL A 607 13.12 -11.90 -20.57
CA VAL A 607 12.13 -11.57 -21.62
C VAL A 607 12.50 -10.26 -22.34
N ALA A 608 13.07 -9.28 -21.62
CA ALA A 608 13.64 -8.08 -22.22
C ALA A 608 14.88 -8.40 -23.07
N ASP A 609 15.79 -9.24 -22.55
CA ASP A 609 17.01 -9.66 -23.25
C ASP A 609 16.68 -10.54 -24.50
N ALA A 610 15.60 -11.32 -24.47
CA ALA A 610 15.13 -12.08 -25.63
C ALA A 610 14.52 -11.18 -26.73
N ARG A 611 13.91 -10.04 -26.36
CA ARG A 611 13.40 -9.05 -27.32
C ARG A 611 14.52 -8.25 -28.00
N GLU A 612 15.61 -7.97 -27.28
CA GLU A 612 16.77 -7.25 -27.84
C GLU A 612 17.73 -8.15 -28.63
N SER A 613 17.83 -9.44 -28.29
CA SER A 613 18.77 -10.35 -28.97
C SER A 613 18.27 -10.91 -30.30
N GLY A 614 17.02 -10.66 -30.70
CA GLY A 614 16.49 -11.08 -32.00
C GLY A 614 16.48 -12.60 -32.20
N VAL A 615 16.56 -13.39 -31.13
CA VAL A 615 16.46 -14.85 -31.17
C VAL A 615 15.05 -15.23 -30.73
N ALA A 616 14.11 -15.09 -31.65
CA ALA A 616 12.81 -15.75 -31.62
C ALA A 616 12.67 -16.61 -32.88
#